data_AF-A0A328AFD1-F1
#
_entry.id   AF-A0A328AFD1-F1
#
_cell.length_a   1.000
_cell.length_b   1.000
_cell.length_c   1.000
_cell.angle_alpha   90.00
_cell.angle_beta   90.00
_cell.angle_gamma   90.00
#
_symmetry.space_group_name_H-M   'P 1'
#
loop_
_entity.id
_entity.type
_entity.pdbx_description
1 polymer ?
#
loop_
_entity_poly.entity_id
_entity_poly.type
_entity_poly.pdbx_seq_one_letter_code
_entity_poly.pdbx_strand_id
1 'polypeptide(L)'
;MSGSVRPQVQEDAEIVDFDEALLQACPAELRAELISEANLLAQAFAPEGRPAQLEAMAVALTRGAQSPDMDRGRARRLAAALRALARESER
;
A
#
# COMPACT_ATOMS: atom_id res chain seq x y z
N MET A 1 -3.62 -46.59 30.41
CA MET A 1 -4.21 -45.29 30.01
C MET A 1 -3.08 -44.43 29.47
N SER A 2 -2.86 -44.43 28.15
CA SER A 2 -1.81 -43.62 27.50
C SER A 2 -2.49 -42.47 26.76
N GLY A 3 -2.42 -41.28 27.34
CA GLY A 3 -2.85 -40.05 26.68
C GLY A 3 -1.77 -39.57 25.72
N SER A 4 -2.02 -39.67 24.43
CA SER A 4 -1.18 -39.05 23.41
C SER A 4 -1.50 -37.56 23.37
N VAL A 5 -0.65 -36.76 24.01
CA VAL A 5 -0.66 -35.29 23.85
C VAL A 5 0.00 -35.01 22.51
N ARG A 6 -0.79 -34.66 21.49
CA ARG A 6 -0.25 -34.12 20.24
C ARG A 6 0.27 -32.71 20.52
N PRO A 7 1.50 -32.36 20.09
CA PRO A 7 1.96 -30.99 20.15
C PRO A 7 1.09 -30.14 19.23
N GLN A 8 0.40 -29.14 19.79
CA GLN A 8 -0.22 -28.09 18.99
C GLN A 8 0.93 -27.20 18.48
N VAL A 9 1.22 -27.27 17.18
CA VAL A 9 2.08 -26.30 16.52
C VAL A 9 1.26 -25.02 16.45
N GLN A 10 1.63 -24.05 17.28
CA GLN A 10 1.07 -22.71 17.23
C GLN A 10 1.76 -22.01 16.07
N GLU A 11 1.18 -22.11 14.88
CA GLU A 11 1.65 -21.36 13.72
C GLU A 11 1.30 -19.89 13.96
N ASP A 12 2.33 -19.09 14.27
CA ASP A 12 2.20 -17.63 14.36
C ASP A 12 1.81 -17.10 12.98
N ALA A 13 0.58 -16.61 12.84
CA ALA A 13 0.11 -15.99 11.61
C ALA A 13 0.75 -14.62 11.42
N GLU A 14 1.58 -14.47 10.38
CA GLU A 14 2.15 -13.18 10.00
C GLU A 14 1.09 -12.30 9.32
N ILE A 15 0.89 -11.07 9.83
CA ILE A 15 0.07 -10.06 9.16
C ILE A 15 0.94 -9.41 8.08
N VAL A 16 0.59 -9.64 6.82
CA VAL A 16 1.30 -9.06 5.68
C VAL A 16 0.65 -7.75 5.26
N ASP A 17 1.44 -6.66 5.23
CA ASP A 17 1.05 -5.42 4.55
C ASP A 17 1.19 -5.62 3.03
N PHE A 18 0.07 -5.83 2.36
CA PHE A 18 0.04 -6.05 0.91
C PHE A 18 0.50 -4.83 0.09
N ASP A 19 0.30 -3.60 0.58
CA ASP A 19 0.74 -2.42 -0.14
C ASP A 19 2.27 -2.30 -0.07
N GLU A 20 2.86 -2.56 1.10
CA GLU A 20 4.32 -2.60 1.25
C GLU A 20 4.93 -3.71 0.40
N ALA A 21 4.38 -4.93 0.48
CA ALA A 21 4.84 -6.06 -0.34
C ALA A 21 4.74 -5.76 -1.84
N LEU A 22 3.67 -5.08 -2.28
CA LEU A 22 3.50 -4.67 -3.67
C LEU A 22 4.56 -3.67 -4.13
N LEU A 23 4.92 -2.70 -3.28
CA LEU A 23 5.98 -1.73 -3.58
C LEU A 23 7.36 -2.39 -3.58
N GLN A 24 7.62 -3.30 -2.65
CA GLN A 24 8.89 -4.04 -2.59
C GLN A 24 9.08 -4.97 -3.79
N ALA A 25 8.00 -5.52 -4.34
CA ALA A 25 8.03 -6.32 -5.56
C ALA A 25 8.34 -5.51 -6.84
N CYS A 26 8.27 -4.18 -6.80
CA CYS A 26 8.64 -3.34 -7.93
C CYS A 26 10.18 -3.19 -8.04
N PRO A 27 10.72 -3.08 -9.28
CA PRO A 27 12.10 -2.63 -9.49
C PRO A 27 12.40 -1.33 -8.73
N ALA A 28 13.65 -1.15 -8.29
CA ALA A 28 14.04 -0.04 -7.44
C ALA A 28 13.75 1.33 -8.09
N GLU A 29 14.00 1.44 -9.39
CA GLU A 29 13.75 2.65 -10.18
C GLU A 29 12.26 2.97 -10.22
N LEU A 30 11.42 1.98 -10.53
CA LEU A 30 9.97 2.15 -10.55
C LEU A 30 9.41 2.50 -9.16
N ARG A 31 9.93 1.87 -8.09
CA ARG A 31 9.52 2.20 -6.73
C ARG A 31 9.85 3.66 -6.40
N ALA A 32 11.05 4.12 -6.77
CA ALA A 32 11.45 5.52 -6.56
C ALA A 32 10.55 6.49 -7.36
N GLU A 33 10.22 6.16 -8.60
CA GLU A 33 9.28 6.93 -9.42
C GLU A 33 7.88 7.00 -8.79
N LEU A 34 7.34 5.88 -8.32
CA LEU A 34 6.03 5.83 -7.67
C LEU A 34 5.99 6.65 -6.38
N ILE A 35 7.05 6.59 -5.56
CA ILE A 35 7.17 7.40 -4.35
C ILE A 35 7.28 8.89 -4.71
N SER A 36 8.05 9.24 -5.73
CA SER A 36 8.18 10.62 -6.20
C SER A 36 6.84 11.17 -6.71
N GLU A 37 6.11 10.41 -7.52
CA GLU A 37 4.78 10.76 -8.02
C GLU A 37 3.78 10.89 -6.88
N ALA A 38 3.76 9.95 -5.93
CA ALA A 38 2.89 10.02 -4.76
C ALA A 38 3.15 11.29 -3.92
N ASN A 39 4.42 11.67 -3.75
CA ASN A 39 4.78 12.91 -3.07
C ASN A 39 4.32 14.16 -3.83
N LEU A 40 4.48 14.20 -5.16
CA LEU A 40 3.98 15.31 -5.98
C LEU A 40 2.46 15.44 -5.88
N LEU A 41 1.74 14.32 -5.95
CA LEU A 41 0.29 14.29 -5.80
C LEU A 41 -0.12 14.74 -4.40
N ALA A 42 0.56 14.27 -3.36
CA ALA A 42 0.32 14.68 -1.98
C ALA A 42 0.47 16.20 -1.84
N GLN A 43 1.55 16.80 -2.35
CA GLN A 43 1.75 18.24 -2.30
C GLN A 43 0.65 19.02 -3.04
N ALA A 44 0.16 18.50 -4.17
CA ALA A 44 -0.84 19.17 -4.98
C ALA A 44 -2.27 19.06 -4.41
N PHE A 45 -2.64 17.91 -3.86
CA PHE A 45 -4.03 17.58 -3.52
C PHE A 45 -4.28 17.29 -2.03
N ALA A 46 -3.22 17.08 -1.25
CA ALA A 46 -3.23 16.89 0.19
C ALA A 46 -2.13 17.75 0.84
N PRO A 47 -2.14 19.08 0.69
CA PRO A 47 -1.02 19.95 1.09
C PRO A 47 -0.75 19.95 2.61
N GLU A 48 -1.74 19.55 3.41
CA GLU A 48 -1.59 19.38 4.85
C GLU A 48 -0.98 18.01 5.22
N GLY A 49 -0.76 17.14 4.23
CA GLY A 49 -0.14 15.82 4.40
C GLY A 49 -0.93 14.88 5.31
N ARG A 50 -2.21 15.14 5.57
CA ARG A 50 -2.97 14.36 6.54
C ARG A 50 -3.16 12.92 6.04
N PRO A 51 -2.91 11.90 6.87
CA PRO A 51 -3.05 10.49 6.48
C PRO A 51 -4.40 10.18 5.82
N ALA A 52 -5.49 10.72 6.35
CA ALA A 52 -6.83 10.55 5.79
C ALA A 52 -7.00 11.11 4.36
N GLN A 53 -6.29 12.19 4.00
CA GLN A 53 -6.33 12.76 2.66
C GLN A 53 -5.59 11.86 1.67
N LEU A 54 -4.41 11.37 2.07
CA LEU A 54 -3.61 10.43 1.27
C LEU A 54 -4.35 9.11 1.03
N GLU A 55 -5.03 8.59 2.05
CA GLU A 55 -5.88 7.40 1.92
C GLU A 55 -7.05 7.64 0.96
N ALA A 56 -7.73 8.79 1.07
CA ALA A 56 -8.82 9.15 0.16
C ALA A 56 -8.35 9.22 -1.30
N MET A 57 -7.14 9.73 -1.55
CA MET A 57 -6.54 9.76 -2.89
C MET A 57 -6.22 8.34 -3.40
N ALA A 58 -5.66 7.47 -2.57
CA ALA A 58 -5.40 6.07 -2.91
C ALA A 58 -6.71 5.33 -3.29
N VAL A 59 -7.79 5.59 -2.56
CA VAL A 59 -9.13 5.08 -2.87
C VAL A 59 -9.66 5.64 -4.19
N ALA A 60 -9.48 6.94 -4.45
CA ALA A 60 -9.94 7.56 -5.69
C ALA A 60 -9.23 6.99 -6.92
N LEU A 61 -7.91 6.80 -6.86
CA LEU A 61 -7.11 6.20 -7.94
C LEU A 61 -7.56 4.77 -8.26
N THR A 62 -7.76 3.95 -7.23
CA THR A 62 -8.16 2.54 -7.41
C THR A 62 -9.60 2.39 -7.88
N ARG A 63 -10.50 3.31 -7.51
CA ARG A 63 -11.88 3.39 -8.05
C ARG A 63 -11.93 3.95 -9.47
N GLY A 64 -11.12 4.95 -9.77
CA GLY A 64 -11.02 5.58 -11.09
C GLY A 64 -10.50 4.64 -12.16
N ALA A 65 -9.69 3.64 -11.80
CA ALA A 65 -9.13 2.60 -12.67
C ALA A 65 -10.18 1.72 -13.40
N GLN A 66 -11.47 2.02 -13.25
CA GLN A 66 -12.56 1.53 -14.08
C GLN A 66 -12.60 2.20 -15.47
N SER A 67 -11.91 3.32 -15.67
CA SER A 67 -11.74 3.92 -17.00
C SER A 67 -10.93 3.00 -17.92
N PRO A 68 -11.36 2.80 -19.19
CA PRO A 68 -10.66 1.95 -20.15
C PRO A 68 -9.25 2.47 -20.51
N ASP A 69 -9.01 3.77 -20.36
CA ASP A 69 -7.74 4.41 -20.70
C ASP A 69 -6.70 4.35 -19.58
N MET A 70 -7.07 3.82 -18.40
CA MET A 70 -6.20 3.82 -17.23
C MET A 70 -5.50 2.48 -17.03
N ASP A 71 -4.17 2.51 -16.88
CA ASP A 71 -3.40 1.36 -16.41
C ASP A 71 -3.72 1.06 -14.94
N ARG A 72 -4.56 0.04 -14.73
CA ARG A 72 -4.97 -0.43 -13.40
C ARG A 72 -3.79 -0.88 -12.54
N GLY A 73 -2.77 -1.48 -13.15
CA GLY A 73 -1.59 -1.97 -12.44
C GLY A 73 -0.75 -0.81 -11.92
N ARG A 74 -0.59 0.25 -12.72
CA ARG A 74 0.06 1.49 -12.28
C ARG A 74 -0.76 2.20 -11.21
N ALA A 75 -2.08 2.33 -11.39
CA ALA A 75 -2.96 2.96 -10.41
C ALA A 75 -2.92 2.28 -9.03
N ARG A 76 -2.89 0.94 -8.99
CA ARG A 76 -2.75 0.17 -7.74
C ARG A 76 -1.40 0.40 -7.06
N ARG A 77 -0.30 0.39 -7.83
CA ARG A 77 1.05 0.65 -7.30
C ARG A 77 1.20 2.07 -6.76
N LEU A 78 0.62 3.04 -7.45
CA LEU A 78 0.61 4.44 -7.00
C LEU A 78 -0.27 4.63 -5.75
N ALA A 79 -1.41 3.96 -5.67
CA ALA A 79 -2.23 3.94 -4.47
C ALA A 79 -1.50 3.32 -3.27
N ALA A 80 -0.74 2.24 -3.48
CA ALA A 80 0.10 1.66 -2.44
C ALA A 80 1.17 2.64 -1.95
N ALA A 81 1.81 3.40 -2.86
CA ALA A 81 2.77 4.45 -2.50
C ALA A 81 2.13 5.57 -1.66
N LEU A 82 0.92 6.01 -1.99
CA LEU A 82 0.18 7.00 -1.20
C LEU A 82 -0.16 6.49 0.21
N ARG A 83 -0.53 5.22 0.35
CA ARG A 83 -0.79 4.60 1.66
C ARG A 83 0.47 4.43 2.50
N ALA A 84 1.60 4.14 1.85
CA ALA A 84 2.90 4.11 2.54
C ALA A 84 3.25 5.49 3.13
N LEU A 85 3.08 6.56 2.34
CA LEU A 85 3.25 7.94 2.84
C LEU A 85 2.29 8.28 3.98
N ALA A 86 1.04 7.83 3.89
CA ALA A 86 0.05 8.03 4.96
C ALA A 86 0.51 7.41 6.28
N ARG A 87 1.01 6.16 6.23
CA ARG A 87 1.54 5.45 7.41
C ARG A 87 2.81 6.08 7.95
N GLU A 88 3.70 6.57 7.09
CA GLU A 88 4.90 7.31 7.52
C GLU A 88 4.53 8.61 8.25
N SER A 89 3.45 9.27 7.83
CA SER A 89 2.97 10.51 8.44
C SER A 89 2.28 10.31 9.80
N GLU A 90 1.96 9.07 10.17
CA GLU A 90 1.37 8.70 11.48
C GLU A 90 2.42 8.34 12.53
N ARG A 91 3.70 8.20 12.15
CA ARG A 91 4.83 7.87 13.04
C ARG A 91 5.48 9.13 13.64
#